data_AF-A0A8J4AW60-F1
#
_entry.id   AF-A0A8J4AW60-F1
#
_cell.length_a   1.000
_cell.length_b   1.000
_cell.length_c   1.000
_cell.angle_alpha   90.00
_cell.angle_beta   90.00
_cell.angle_gamma   90.00
#
_symmetry.space_group_name_H-M   'P 1'
#
loop_
_entity.id
_entity.type
_entity.pdbx_description
1 polymer ?
#
loop_
_entity_poly.entity_id
_entity_poly.type
_entity_poly.pdbx_seq_one_letter_code
_entity_poly.pdbx_strand_id
1 'polypeptide(L)'
;TGQGAPAAAALHQAGNHDATPSKPLYFFSISPDACNNPSYYWVGPYDPVSKRFDLASAQGPIRLDLGNVLYAPNILDDTAKGRTLLWGWGQEQRNKVDVYDYAGCLTLPRVLWLECVGDALTSAAGAIGAAPGLWALHQQPLPELVELRHPHYSWCLQDALPPGVSDLIVDGGAKMHVPNVSGPFLDMELLFQPAADNNDNEPRCSASGLLLQSWSSGPEGSAALIYYWDTGVLEVVYEAIDPATLTFSLAAPGARRVGGPLQRPPARGTPLALRVFLDYSCLEVFTGNGEVLTARVYRGSAPNSSSSSSLGFPNSGIDFISVDGPTRLFHFAAYEMQPAFRSSISNEEATTASSPLPSDSLLNGMERVKLVSTAAGIAA
;
A
#
# COMPACT_ATOMS: atom_id res chain seq x y z
N THR A 1 -7.77 -46.98 -17.72
CA THR A 1 -6.30 -47.12 -17.60
C THR A 1 -5.67 -45.93 -18.30
N GLY A 2 -5.15 -44.88 -17.70
CA GLY A 2 -4.83 -44.47 -16.33
C GLY A 2 -3.81 -43.33 -16.46
N GLN A 3 -3.94 -42.30 -15.60
CA GLN A 3 -2.92 -41.29 -15.20
C GLN A 3 -2.42 -40.27 -16.25
N GLY A 4 -2.19 -39.00 -15.93
CA GLY A 4 -2.27 -38.28 -14.65
C GLY A 4 -1.76 -36.84 -14.84
N ALA A 5 -2.53 -35.87 -14.36
CA ALA A 5 -2.20 -34.44 -14.30
C ALA A 5 -1.25 -34.15 -13.11
N PRO A 6 -0.37 -33.13 -13.19
CA PRO A 6 0.55 -32.82 -12.10
C PRO A 6 -0.11 -32.02 -10.97
N ALA A 7 0.45 -32.23 -9.78
CA ALA A 7 -0.09 -31.94 -8.47
C ALA A 7 -0.06 -30.46 -8.06
N ALA A 8 -1.20 -29.96 -7.57
CA ALA A 8 -1.31 -28.82 -6.67
C ALA A 8 -2.37 -29.14 -5.60
N ALA A 9 -2.08 -30.12 -4.75
CA ALA A 9 -2.89 -30.43 -3.58
C ALA A 9 -2.08 -31.26 -2.56
N ALA A 10 -1.52 -30.59 -1.56
CA ALA A 10 -1.10 -31.17 -0.28
C ALA A 10 -0.85 -30.02 0.70
N LEU A 11 -1.24 -30.01 1.96
CA LEU A 11 -2.04 -30.91 2.80
C LEU A 11 -2.30 -30.06 4.07
N HIS A 12 -3.48 -29.46 4.21
CA HIS A 12 -3.89 -28.91 5.52
C HIS A 12 -4.42 -30.07 6.35
N GLN A 13 -3.53 -30.73 7.09
CA GLN A 13 -3.95 -31.49 8.26
C GLN A 13 -4.30 -30.49 9.35
N ALA A 14 -5.60 -30.34 9.60
CA ALA A 14 -6.13 -29.62 10.74
C ALA A 14 -5.60 -30.28 12.03
N GLY A 15 -4.63 -29.62 12.67
CA GLY A 15 -4.26 -29.90 14.04
C GLY A 15 -5.47 -29.60 14.92
N ASN A 16 -5.99 -30.65 15.55
CA ASN A 16 -7.12 -30.57 16.46
C ASN A 16 -6.66 -29.89 17.77
N HIS A 17 -6.67 -28.56 17.80
CA HIS A 17 -6.50 -27.77 19.02
C HIS A 17 -7.87 -27.28 19.48
N ASP A 18 -8.53 -28.14 20.24
CA ASP A 18 -9.74 -27.84 20.99
C ASP A 18 -9.37 -26.96 22.20
N ALA A 19 -9.13 -25.68 21.92
CA ALA A 19 -9.08 -24.61 22.92
C ALA A 19 -10.12 -23.58 22.52
N THR A 20 -11.38 -23.87 22.82
CA THR A 20 -12.47 -22.92 22.68
C THR A 20 -12.13 -21.69 23.53
N PRO A 21 -11.94 -20.49 22.96
CA PRO A 21 -11.72 -19.30 23.78
C PRO A 21 -12.97 -19.09 24.64
N SER A 22 -12.77 -18.95 25.96
CA SER A 22 -13.86 -18.95 26.95
C SER A 22 -14.84 -17.77 26.82
N LYS A 23 -14.62 -16.85 25.87
CA LYS A 23 -15.56 -15.82 25.40
C LYS A 23 -15.30 -15.53 23.91
N PRO A 24 -16.34 -15.21 23.11
CA PRO A 24 -16.15 -14.74 21.74
C PRO A 24 -15.35 -13.43 21.73
N LEU A 25 -14.48 -13.29 20.73
CA LEU A 25 -13.70 -12.07 20.48
C LEU A 25 -14.48 -11.14 19.56
N TYR A 26 -14.39 -9.86 19.83
CA TYR A 26 -15.08 -8.82 19.10
C TYR A 26 -14.08 -7.83 18.53
N PHE A 27 -14.35 -7.41 17.31
CA PHE A 27 -13.69 -6.29 16.64
C PHE A 27 -14.45 -5.01 16.95
N PHE A 28 -13.78 -4.03 17.55
CA PHE A 28 -14.32 -2.70 17.81
C PHE A 28 -13.47 -1.67 17.07
N SER A 29 -14.07 -0.90 16.17
CA SER A 29 -13.38 0.11 15.36
C SER A 29 -13.99 1.49 15.58
N ILE A 30 -13.14 2.52 15.61
CA ILE A 30 -13.55 3.91 15.70
C ILE A 30 -12.83 4.75 14.65
N SER A 31 -13.51 5.81 14.22
CA SER A 31 -12.90 6.94 13.53
C SER A 31 -12.98 8.15 14.47
N PRO A 32 -11.84 8.66 14.99
CA PRO A 32 -11.84 9.81 15.88
C PRO A 32 -12.41 11.05 15.18
N ASP A 33 -12.98 11.97 15.96
CA ASP A 33 -13.82 13.10 15.50
C ASP A 33 -13.25 13.91 14.31
N ALA A 34 -11.96 14.26 14.36
CA ALA A 34 -11.33 14.92 13.21
C ALA A 34 -11.04 13.91 12.09
N CYS A 35 -11.56 14.18 10.89
CA CYS A 35 -11.53 13.25 9.78
C CYS A 35 -10.12 12.92 9.24
N ASN A 36 -9.12 13.72 9.60
CA ASN A 36 -7.72 13.47 9.29
C ASN A 36 -7.02 12.52 10.29
N ASN A 37 -7.70 12.12 11.37
CA ASN A 37 -7.18 11.13 12.29
C ASN A 37 -7.32 9.73 11.70
N PRO A 38 -6.34 8.83 11.91
CA PRO A 38 -6.46 7.45 11.50
C PRO A 38 -7.67 6.75 12.16
N SER A 39 -8.32 5.85 11.42
CA SER A 39 -9.23 4.89 12.04
C SER A 39 -8.43 3.85 12.84
N TYR A 40 -8.90 3.54 14.04
CA TYR A 40 -8.28 2.58 14.95
C TYR A 40 -9.22 1.43 15.26
N TYR A 41 -8.67 0.28 15.60
CA TYR A 41 -9.44 -0.85 16.09
C TYR A 41 -8.82 -1.50 17.33
N TRP A 42 -9.67 -2.26 18.01
CA TRP A 42 -9.34 -3.14 19.12
C TRP A 42 -9.93 -4.54 18.86
N VAL A 43 -9.27 -5.55 19.38
CA VAL A 43 -9.78 -6.93 19.44
C VAL A 43 -9.85 -7.34 20.90
N GLY A 44 -11.04 -7.70 21.37
CA GLY A 44 -11.23 -7.98 22.79
C GLY A 44 -12.62 -8.49 23.14
N PRO A 45 -12.87 -8.77 24.43
CA PRO A 45 -14.13 -9.30 24.88
C PRO A 45 -15.22 -8.22 24.93
N TYR A 46 -16.43 -8.61 24.55
CA TYR A 46 -17.66 -7.85 24.76
C TYR A 46 -18.59 -8.63 25.67
N ASP A 47 -19.12 -7.98 26.70
CA ASP A 47 -20.15 -8.54 27.57
C ASP A 47 -21.54 -8.15 27.05
N PRO A 48 -22.33 -9.10 26.53
CA PRO A 48 -23.68 -8.81 26.02
C PRO A 48 -24.68 -8.48 27.13
N VAL A 49 -24.42 -8.85 28.38
CA VAL A 49 -25.30 -8.57 29.52
C VAL A 49 -25.16 -7.11 29.94
N SER A 50 -23.92 -6.67 30.22
CA SER A 50 -23.67 -5.26 30.57
C SER A 50 -23.58 -4.32 29.36
N LYS A 51 -23.53 -4.87 28.14
CA LYS A 51 -23.36 -4.16 26.86
C LYS A 51 -22.09 -3.32 26.82
N ARG A 52 -20.98 -3.89 27.31
CA ARG A 52 -19.69 -3.20 27.41
C ARG A 52 -18.60 -3.97 26.69
N PHE A 53 -17.83 -3.24 25.89
CA PHE A 53 -16.55 -3.69 25.36
C PHE A 53 -15.46 -3.36 26.38
N ASP A 54 -14.66 -4.35 26.78
CA ASP A 54 -13.59 -4.16 27.76
C ASP A 54 -12.30 -3.69 27.07
N LEU A 55 -12.16 -2.37 26.94
CA LEU A 55 -10.97 -1.76 26.37
C LEU A 55 -9.69 -2.05 27.17
N ALA A 56 -9.78 -2.34 28.47
CA ALA A 56 -8.61 -2.54 29.31
C ALA A 56 -7.93 -3.89 29.08
N SER A 57 -8.70 -4.91 28.68
CA SER A 57 -8.18 -6.24 28.31
C SER A 57 -8.05 -6.45 26.80
N ALA A 58 -8.56 -5.52 25.98
CA ALA A 58 -8.48 -5.62 24.54
C ALA A 58 -7.08 -5.29 23.99
N GLN A 59 -6.70 -5.95 22.90
CA GLN A 59 -5.53 -5.60 22.10
C GLN A 59 -5.85 -4.36 21.26
N GLY A 60 -5.13 -3.26 21.47
CA GLY A 60 -5.26 -2.01 20.71
C GLY A 60 -4.96 -0.76 21.54
N PRO A 61 -5.07 0.45 20.97
CA PRO A 61 -5.48 0.73 19.59
C PRO A 61 -4.44 0.28 18.56
N ILE A 62 -4.90 -0.30 17.46
CA ILE A 62 -4.08 -0.56 16.25
C ILE A 62 -4.68 0.24 15.11
N ARG A 63 -3.85 0.81 14.24
CA ARG A 63 -4.34 1.48 13.02
C ARG A 63 -5.01 0.45 12.12
N LEU A 64 -6.21 0.76 11.64
CA LEU A 64 -6.91 -0.08 10.68
C LEU A 64 -6.23 -0.04 9.30
N ASP A 65 -5.58 1.07 9.00
CA ASP A 65 -4.88 1.33 7.75
C ASP A 65 -3.68 2.24 8.05
N LEU A 66 -2.51 1.93 7.48
CA LEU A 66 -1.28 2.70 7.68
C LEU A 66 -1.27 4.02 6.91
N GLY A 67 -2.17 4.14 5.94
CA GLY A 67 -2.35 5.30 5.11
C GLY A 67 -2.93 6.51 5.83
N ASN A 68 -3.18 7.57 5.07
CA ASN A 68 -3.67 8.85 5.60
C ASN A 68 -5.05 9.26 5.09
N VAL A 69 -5.73 8.41 4.30
CA VAL A 69 -6.99 8.79 3.67
C VAL A 69 -8.18 7.90 4.01
N LEU A 70 -7.98 6.73 4.63
CA LEU A 70 -9.09 5.89 5.06
C LEU A 70 -9.81 6.56 6.25
N TYR A 71 -11.11 6.78 6.10
CA TYR A 71 -11.97 7.26 7.18
C TYR A 71 -13.36 6.60 7.14
N ALA A 72 -14.08 6.61 8.27
CA ALA A 72 -15.43 6.08 8.41
C ALA A 72 -15.62 4.68 7.79
N PRO A 73 -14.78 3.69 8.17
CA PRO A 73 -14.91 2.33 7.69
C PRO A 73 -16.23 1.73 8.18
N ASN A 74 -16.85 0.92 7.33
CA ASN A 74 -18.05 0.16 7.66
C ASN A 74 -17.94 -1.26 7.12
N ILE A 75 -18.64 -2.18 7.77
CA ILE A 75 -18.59 -3.60 7.45
C ILE A 75 -19.93 -4.11 6.94
N LEU A 76 -19.88 -5.14 6.10
CA LEU A 76 -21.03 -5.92 5.66
C LEU A 76 -20.76 -7.40 5.96
N ASP A 77 -21.73 -8.05 6.58
CA ASP A 77 -21.74 -9.52 6.66
C ASP A 77 -22.32 -10.10 5.36
N ASP A 78 -21.44 -10.55 4.46
CA ASP A 78 -21.80 -11.22 3.21
C ASP A 78 -22.12 -12.69 3.52
N THR A 79 -23.29 -12.90 4.14
CA THR A 79 -23.78 -14.21 4.58
C THR A 79 -23.90 -15.23 3.44
N ALA A 80 -24.10 -14.77 2.20
CA ALA A 80 -24.15 -15.65 1.02
C ALA A 80 -22.81 -16.33 0.73
N LYS A 81 -21.69 -15.69 1.12
CA LYS A 81 -20.32 -16.20 0.93
C LYS A 81 -19.57 -16.44 2.25
N GLY A 82 -20.22 -16.26 3.39
CA GLY A 82 -19.67 -16.52 4.72
C GLY A 82 -18.44 -15.68 5.05
N ARG A 83 -18.46 -14.39 4.69
CA ARG A 83 -17.31 -13.48 4.87
C ARG A 83 -17.75 -12.09 5.34
N THR A 84 -16.86 -11.41 6.07
CA THR A 84 -17.04 -10.00 6.41
C THR A 84 -16.31 -9.14 5.41
N LEU A 85 -17.01 -8.15 4.84
CA LEU A 85 -16.45 -7.18 3.93
C LEU A 85 -16.29 -5.83 4.63
N LEU A 86 -15.29 -5.04 4.22
CA LEU A 86 -15.06 -3.67 4.70
C LEU A 86 -14.85 -2.72 3.53
N TRP A 87 -15.43 -1.53 3.67
CA TRP A 87 -15.11 -0.34 2.87
C TRP A 87 -14.86 0.82 3.82
N GLY A 88 -14.10 1.81 3.39
CA GLY A 88 -14.11 3.13 4.00
C GLY A 88 -14.09 4.22 2.95
N TRP A 89 -14.31 5.45 3.41
CA TRP A 89 -14.14 6.63 2.58
C TRP A 89 -12.64 6.91 2.41
N GLY A 90 -12.15 6.79 1.17
CA GLY A 90 -10.85 7.28 0.74
C GLY A 90 -10.93 8.77 0.45
N GLN A 91 -10.42 9.57 1.36
CA GLN A 91 -10.48 11.03 1.31
C GLN A 91 -9.76 11.62 0.10
N GLU A 92 -10.28 12.77 -0.35
CA GLU A 92 -9.56 13.65 -1.26
C GLU A 92 -8.45 14.39 -0.54
N GLN A 93 -7.24 14.40 -1.11
CA GLN A 93 -6.08 15.12 -0.57
C GLN A 93 -5.69 16.31 -1.44
N ARG A 94 -6.36 16.53 -2.58
CA ARG A 94 -6.28 17.79 -3.33
C ARG A 94 -6.85 18.91 -2.46
N ASN A 95 -6.11 20.00 -2.37
CA ASN A 95 -6.43 21.15 -1.54
C ASN A 95 -7.24 22.24 -2.28
N LYS A 96 -7.70 21.98 -3.51
CA LYS A 96 -8.49 22.93 -4.31
C LYS A 96 -9.96 22.53 -4.33
N VAL A 97 -10.80 23.49 -3.98
CA VAL A 97 -12.27 23.41 -4.07
C VAL A 97 -12.70 24.01 -5.42
N ASP A 98 -13.84 23.56 -5.96
CA ASP A 98 -14.46 24.05 -7.22
C ASP A 98 -13.68 23.80 -8.53
N VAL A 99 -12.60 23.01 -8.49
CA VAL A 99 -11.87 22.55 -9.70
C VAL A 99 -12.41 21.20 -10.20
N TYR A 100 -12.99 20.42 -9.29
CA TYR A 100 -13.52 19.08 -9.55
C TYR A 100 -14.96 19.03 -9.02
N ASP A 101 -15.80 18.27 -9.71
CA ASP A 101 -17.20 18.02 -9.33
C ASP A 101 -17.36 16.79 -8.43
N TYR A 102 -16.24 16.22 -7.94
CA TYR A 102 -16.19 15.09 -7.02
C TYR A 102 -15.12 15.28 -5.94
N ALA A 103 -15.27 14.58 -4.81
CA ALA A 103 -14.29 14.57 -3.73
C ALA A 103 -14.29 13.22 -2.99
N GLY A 104 -13.19 12.47 -3.15
CA GLY A 104 -12.99 11.18 -2.52
C GLY A 104 -13.76 10.05 -3.19
N CYS A 105 -13.53 8.83 -2.73
CA CYS A 105 -14.18 7.62 -3.22
C CYS A 105 -14.29 6.59 -2.09
N LEU A 106 -14.90 5.43 -2.35
CA LEU A 106 -14.73 4.29 -1.45
C LEU A 106 -13.41 3.60 -1.75
N THR A 107 -12.79 3.00 -0.74
CA THR A 107 -11.72 2.02 -0.94
C THR A 107 -12.24 0.80 -1.68
N LEU A 108 -11.33 -0.02 -2.20
CA LEU A 108 -11.65 -1.36 -2.65
C LEU A 108 -12.34 -2.14 -1.52
N PRO A 109 -13.32 -3.00 -1.84
CA PRO A 109 -13.88 -3.94 -0.88
C PRO A 109 -12.78 -4.84 -0.34
N ARG A 110 -12.71 -4.98 0.98
CA ARG A 110 -11.72 -5.82 1.68
C ARG A 110 -12.42 -6.98 2.37
N VAL A 111 -11.91 -8.19 2.22
CA VAL A 111 -12.29 -9.33 3.06
C VAL A 111 -11.54 -9.21 4.38
N LEU A 112 -12.26 -9.33 5.51
CA LEU A 112 -11.72 -9.26 6.86
C LEU A 112 -11.81 -10.60 7.57
N TRP A 113 -10.74 -10.98 8.27
CA TRP A 113 -10.77 -12.05 9.25
C TRP A 113 -9.73 -11.81 10.36
N LEU A 114 -9.91 -12.54 11.47
CA LEU A 114 -8.93 -12.57 12.56
C LEU A 114 -8.19 -13.91 12.53
N GLU A 115 -6.88 -13.86 12.71
CA GLU A 115 -6.01 -15.02 12.89
C GLU A 115 -5.38 -14.99 14.28
N CYS A 116 -5.39 -16.13 14.98
CA CYS A 116 -4.64 -16.27 16.23
C CYS A 116 -3.17 -16.50 15.87
N VAL A 117 -2.34 -15.50 16.11
CA VAL A 117 -0.90 -15.60 15.95
C VAL A 117 -0.36 -16.12 17.28
N GLY A 118 -0.25 -17.45 17.40
CA GLY A 118 0.42 -18.10 18.52
C GLY A 118 1.91 -17.71 18.62
N ASP A 119 2.59 -18.19 19.67
CA ASP A 119 3.99 -17.94 20.13
C ASP A 119 5.14 -17.99 19.08
N ALA A 120 4.91 -17.90 17.77
CA ALA A 120 5.96 -17.81 16.75
C ALA A 120 6.85 -16.55 16.92
N LEU A 121 6.36 -15.50 17.60
CA LEU A 121 7.13 -14.29 17.92
C LEU A 121 8.03 -14.44 19.17
N THR A 122 7.85 -15.45 20.02
CA THR A 122 8.69 -15.65 21.23
C THR A 122 9.95 -16.50 20.97
N SER A 123 10.14 -17.03 19.76
CA SER A 123 11.37 -17.76 19.40
C SER A 123 12.53 -16.87 18.95
N ALA A 124 12.29 -15.58 18.63
CA ALA A 124 13.32 -14.65 18.16
C ALA A 124 13.89 -13.73 19.27
N ALA A 125 13.25 -13.66 20.43
CA ALA A 125 13.75 -12.91 21.58
C ALA A 125 13.36 -13.64 22.86
N GLY A 126 14.35 -14.30 23.49
CA GLY A 126 14.14 -14.99 24.75
C GLY A 126 13.58 -14.05 25.81
N ALA A 127 12.27 -14.16 26.07
CA ALA A 127 11.58 -13.48 27.15
C ALA A 127 10.39 -14.33 27.64
N ILE A 128 10.12 -14.16 28.92
CA ILE A 128 9.39 -15.04 29.82
C ILE A 128 7.87 -14.87 29.68
N GLY A 129 7.13 -15.99 29.67
CA GLY A 129 5.70 -16.06 29.97
C GLY A 129 4.77 -15.94 28.75
N ALA A 130 4.12 -17.05 28.38
CA ALA A 130 3.09 -17.09 27.34
C ALA A 130 1.89 -16.23 27.73
N ALA A 131 1.74 -15.08 27.07
CA ALA A 131 0.50 -14.30 27.09
C ALA A 131 -0.56 -15.02 26.25
N PRO A 132 -1.87 -14.86 26.55
CA PRO A 132 -2.92 -15.35 25.66
C PRO A 132 -2.71 -14.83 24.23
N GLY A 133 -2.93 -15.70 23.25
CA GLY A 133 -2.51 -15.53 21.85
C GLY A 133 -2.86 -14.16 21.26
N LEU A 134 -1.88 -13.55 20.59
CA LEU A 134 -2.03 -12.29 19.89
C LEU A 134 -2.96 -12.50 18.69
N TRP A 135 -3.92 -11.61 18.48
CA TRP A 135 -4.83 -11.68 17.33
C TRP A 135 -4.39 -10.72 16.24
N ALA A 136 -4.24 -11.23 15.03
CA ALA A 136 -3.96 -10.43 13.85
C ALA A 136 -5.26 -10.19 13.08
N LEU A 137 -5.58 -8.92 12.80
CA LEU A 137 -6.54 -8.60 11.75
C LEU A 137 -5.85 -8.74 10.39
N HIS A 138 -6.51 -9.46 9.50
CA HIS A 138 -6.14 -9.57 8.10
C HIS A 138 -7.19 -8.88 7.24
N GLN A 139 -6.70 -8.07 6.32
CA GLN A 139 -7.46 -7.46 5.25
C GLN A 139 -6.84 -7.89 3.92
N GLN A 140 -7.66 -8.38 3.00
CA GLN A 140 -7.25 -8.66 1.62
C GLN A 140 -8.24 -8.02 0.65
N PRO A 141 -7.79 -7.62 -0.55
CA PRO A 141 -8.71 -7.15 -1.59
C PRO A 141 -9.73 -8.25 -1.89
N LEU A 142 -10.95 -7.85 -2.21
CA LEU A 142 -12.01 -8.76 -2.61
C LEU A 142 -11.52 -9.65 -3.77
N PRO A 143 -11.56 -10.99 -3.65
CA PRO A 143 -11.03 -11.90 -4.66
C PRO A 143 -11.62 -11.67 -6.05
N GLU A 144 -12.90 -11.32 -6.12
CA GLU A 144 -13.63 -11.04 -7.38
C GLU A 144 -13.05 -9.87 -8.18
N LEU A 145 -12.21 -9.01 -7.58
CA LEU A 145 -11.51 -7.96 -8.33
C LEU A 145 -10.62 -8.53 -9.45
N VAL A 146 -10.16 -9.79 -9.34
CA VAL A 146 -9.39 -10.43 -10.42
C VAL A 146 -10.18 -10.55 -11.72
N GLU A 147 -11.51 -10.56 -11.68
CA GLU A 147 -12.37 -10.59 -12.86
C GLU A 147 -12.29 -9.30 -13.69
N LEU A 148 -11.80 -8.22 -13.08
CA LEU A 148 -11.55 -6.95 -13.78
C LEU A 148 -10.18 -6.95 -14.47
N ARG A 149 -9.29 -7.93 -14.26
CA ARG A 149 -8.01 -7.97 -14.98
C ARG A 149 -8.26 -8.07 -16.48
N HIS A 150 -7.61 -7.19 -17.24
CA HIS A 150 -7.73 -7.15 -18.68
C HIS A 150 -7.12 -8.43 -19.27
N PRO A 151 -7.84 -9.16 -20.16
CA PRO A 151 -7.40 -10.48 -20.64
C PRO A 151 -6.16 -10.44 -21.55
N HIS A 152 -5.77 -9.25 -22.04
CA HIS A 152 -4.69 -9.09 -23.01
C HIS A 152 -3.58 -8.12 -22.58
N TYR A 153 -3.75 -7.39 -21.48
CA TYR A 153 -2.79 -6.38 -21.04
C TYR A 153 -2.30 -6.74 -19.65
N SER A 154 -1.24 -7.54 -19.64
CA SER A 154 -0.59 -7.99 -18.42
C SER A 154 0.88 -8.30 -18.69
N TRP A 155 1.65 -8.32 -17.61
CA TRP A 155 3.02 -8.76 -17.61
C TRP A 155 3.31 -9.57 -16.34
N CYS A 156 4.20 -10.54 -16.46
CA CYS A 156 4.63 -11.39 -15.38
C CYS A 156 6.14 -11.64 -15.52
N LEU A 157 6.90 -11.42 -14.46
CA LEU A 157 8.34 -11.65 -14.42
C LEU A 157 8.68 -13.09 -14.80
N GLN A 158 7.93 -14.07 -14.29
CA GLN A 158 8.18 -15.50 -14.46
C GLN A 158 8.15 -15.90 -15.94
N ASP A 159 7.31 -15.25 -16.73
CA ASP A 159 7.20 -15.49 -18.18
C ASP A 159 8.34 -14.83 -18.96
N ALA A 160 8.98 -13.81 -18.38
CA ALA A 160 10.09 -13.07 -18.98
C ALA A 160 11.47 -13.64 -18.62
N LEU A 161 11.57 -14.54 -17.63
CA LEU A 161 12.82 -15.12 -17.18
C LEU A 161 13.31 -16.26 -18.10
N PRO A 162 14.63 -16.44 -18.27
CA PRO A 162 15.17 -17.59 -18.98
C PRO A 162 14.79 -18.93 -18.33
N PRO A 163 14.70 -20.04 -19.10
CA PRO A 163 14.42 -21.35 -18.54
C PRO A 163 15.40 -21.73 -17.42
N GLY A 164 14.86 -22.14 -16.27
CA GLY A 164 15.65 -22.53 -15.10
C GLY A 164 16.01 -21.37 -14.15
N VAL A 165 15.62 -20.13 -14.47
CA VAL A 165 15.76 -18.98 -13.58
C VAL A 165 14.41 -18.70 -12.90
N SER A 166 14.41 -18.63 -11.56
CA SER A 166 13.18 -18.45 -10.76
C SER A 166 12.97 -17.04 -10.22
N ASP A 167 14.00 -16.21 -10.27
CA ASP A 167 14.03 -14.88 -9.66
C ASP A 167 15.00 -13.96 -10.38
N LEU A 168 14.85 -12.67 -10.11
CA LEU A 168 15.69 -11.60 -10.66
C LEU A 168 16.40 -10.86 -9.53
N ILE A 169 17.67 -10.51 -9.71
CA ILE A 169 18.38 -9.58 -8.85
C ILE A 169 18.33 -8.19 -9.48
N VAL A 170 17.86 -7.22 -8.72
CA VAL A 170 17.90 -5.79 -9.07
C VAL A 170 18.98 -5.15 -8.22
N ASP A 171 20.07 -4.70 -8.85
CA ASP A 171 21.23 -4.13 -8.17
C ASP A 171 20.91 -2.84 -7.40
N GLY A 172 21.71 -2.53 -6.38
CA GLY A 172 21.59 -1.29 -5.62
C GLY A 172 21.71 -0.05 -6.52
N GLY A 173 20.76 0.88 -6.40
CA GLY A 173 20.68 2.07 -7.26
C GLY A 173 20.07 1.81 -8.64
N ALA A 174 19.76 0.55 -8.98
CA ALA A 174 19.13 0.21 -10.25
C ALA A 174 17.60 0.37 -10.19
N LYS A 175 17.02 0.46 -11.38
CA LYS A 175 15.59 0.42 -11.61
C LYS A 175 15.24 -0.63 -12.65
N MET A 176 14.13 -1.31 -12.44
CA MET A 176 13.55 -2.21 -13.43
C MET A 176 12.18 -1.69 -13.85
N HIS A 177 12.07 -1.30 -15.11
CA HIS A 177 10.79 -0.88 -15.70
C HIS A 177 9.81 -2.07 -15.79
N VAL A 178 8.52 -1.81 -15.56
CA VAL A 178 7.44 -2.79 -15.73
C VAL A 178 6.88 -2.73 -17.16
N PRO A 179 7.21 -3.70 -18.04
CA PRO A 179 6.82 -3.63 -19.45
C PRO A 179 5.37 -4.09 -19.68
N ASN A 180 4.88 -3.87 -20.91
CA ASN A 180 3.60 -4.35 -21.44
C ASN A 180 2.33 -3.90 -20.70
N VAL A 181 2.46 -3.02 -19.72
CA VAL A 181 1.35 -2.30 -19.08
C VAL A 181 1.60 -0.80 -19.21
N SER A 182 0.54 -0.07 -19.52
CA SER A 182 0.56 1.39 -19.70
C SER A 182 -0.66 2.10 -19.15
N GLY A 183 -1.73 1.35 -18.86
CA GLY A 183 -2.95 1.85 -18.28
C GLY A 183 -2.73 2.50 -16.91
N PRO A 184 -3.59 3.46 -16.53
CA PRO A 184 -3.55 4.10 -15.22
C PRO A 184 -4.21 3.26 -14.11
N PHE A 185 -4.73 2.06 -14.46
CA PHE A 185 -5.39 1.13 -13.56
C PHE A 185 -4.60 -0.17 -13.53
N LEU A 186 -3.91 -0.44 -12.42
CA LEU A 186 -3.02 -1.59 -12.29
C LEU A 186 -3.35 -2.36 -11.02
N ASP A 187 -3.43 -3.68 -11.14
CA ASP A 187 -3.31 -4.65 -10.05
C ASP A 187 -1.92 -5.29 -10.17
N MET A 188 -1.08 -5.10 -9.15
CA MET A 188 0.30 -5.55 -9.14
C MET A 188 0.55 -6.49 -7.97
N GLU A 189 1.26 -7.58 -8.21
CA GLU A 189 1.63 -8.55 -7.20
C GLU A 189 3.15 -8.63 -7.12
N LEU A 190 3.73 -8.51 -5.92
CA LEU A 190 5.16 -8.49 -5.70
C LEU A 190 5.56 -9.44 -4.57
N LEU A 191 6.66 -10.17 -4.76
CA LEU A 191 7.32 -10.96 -3.73
C LEU A 191 8.83 -10.73 -3.82
N PHE A 192 9.42 -10.07 -2.81
CA PHE A 192 10.81 -9.65 -2.86
C PHE A 192 11.48 -9.60 -1.48
N GLN A 193 12.81 -9.64 -1.47
CA GLN A 193 13.63 -9.52 -0.26
C GLN A 193 15.02 -8.97 -0.56
N PRO A 194 15.79 -8.48 0.42
CA PRO A 194 17.21 -8.19 0.23
C PRO A 194 17.91 -9.45 -0.29
N ALA A 195 18.68 -9.33 -1.37
CA ALA A 195 19.52 -10.44 -1.79
C ALA A 195 20.51 -10.75 -0.65
N ALA A 196 20.71 -12.03 -0.34
CA ALA A 196 21.68 -12.40 0.69
C ALA A 196 23.09 -12.02 0.21
N ASP A 197 23.80 -11.22 1.00
CA ASP A 197 25.22 -10.95 0.76
C ASP A 197 25.99 -12.28 0.90
N ASN A 198 26.57 -12.77 -0.19
CA ASN A 198 27.56 -13.84 -0.10
C ASN A 198 28.92 -13.33 0.46
N ASN A 199 29.08 -12.01 0.65
CA ASN A 199 30.31 -11.37 1.14
C ASN A 199 29.98 -10.20 2.07
N ASP A 200 30.59 -10.17 3.27
CA ASP A 200 30.41 -9.13 4.31
C ASP A 200 30.82 -7.68 3.91
N ASN A 201 31.25 -7.46 2.66
CA ASN A 201 31.77 -6.19 2.14
C ASN A 201 30.87 -5.48 1.12
N GLU A 202 29.76 -6.09 0.68
CA GLU A 202 28.81 -5.44 -0.25
C GLU A 202 27.77 -4.60 0.52
N PRO A 203 27.27 -3.50 -0.06
CA PRO A 203 26.26 -2.66 0.58
C PRO A 203 24.93 -3.42 0.72
N ARG A 204 24.40 -3.46 1.93
CA ARG A 204 23.08 -4.05 2.22
C ARG A 204 21.97 -3.22 1.62
N CYS A 205 20.98 -3.89 1.03
CA CYS A 205 19.76 -3.23 0.58
C CYS A 205 19.02 -2.61 1.76
N SER A 206 18.99 -1.28 1.84
CA SER A 206 18.32 -0.55 2.91
C SER A 206 16.81 -0.49 2.70
N ALA A 207 16.39 -0.39 1.44
CA ALA A 207 14.99 -0.30 1.07
C ALA A 207 14.71 -0.79 -0.36
N SER A 208 13.50 -1.28 -0.60
CA SER A 208 13.03 -1.69 -1.94
C SER A 208 11.56 -1.35 -2.13
N GLY A 209 11.12 -1.24 -3.38
CA GLY A 209 9.71 -1.04 -3.67
C GLY A 209 9.43 -0.55 -5.09
N LEU A 210 8.42 0.30 -5.24
CA LEU A 210 7.97 0.84 -6.51
C LEU A 210 8.16 2.35 -6.58
N LEU A 211 8.84 2.82 -7.61
CA LEU A 211 8.83 4.21 -8.03
C LEU A 211 7.65 4.44 -8.97
N LEU A 212 6.83 5.43 -8.63
CA LEU A 212 5.68 5.90 -9.39
C LEU A 212 6.09 7.21 -10.07
N GLN A 213 6.42 7.12 -11.35
CA GLN A 213 6.81 8.27 -12.15
C GLN A 213 5.67 9.28 -12.22
N SER A 214 6.05 10.55 -12.07
CA SER A 214 5.19 11.66 -12.40
C SER A 214 5.33 12.07 -13.87
N TRP A 215 4.20 12.44 -14.46
CA TRP A 215 4.10 13.20 -15.70
C TRP A 215 3.63 14.64 -15.45
N SER A 216 3.53 15.03 -14.18
CA SER A 216 3.36 16.41 -13.80
C SER A 216 4.69 17.15 -13.82
N SER A 217 4.67 18.42 -14.24
CA SER A 217 5.81 19.33 -14.12
C SER A 217 5.94 19.95 -12.72
N GLY A 218 5.19 19.46 -11.73
CA GLY A 218 5.08 20.04 -10.39
C GLY A 218 5.45 19.08 -9.25
N PRO A 219 5.58 19.58 -8.02
CA PRO A 219 6.01 18.83 -6.83
C PRO A 219 4.86 18.00 -6.21
N GLU A 220 3.97 17.43 -7.01
CA GLU A 220 2.79 16.73 -6.47
C GLU A 220 2.52 15.34 -7.05
N GLY A 221 3.44 14.80 -7.86
CA GLY A 221 3.17 13.56 -8.57
C GLY A 221 4.27 12.51 -8.55
N SER A 222 5.47 12.80 -8.04
CA SER A 222 6.52 11.80 -7.90
C SER A 222 6.36 11.12 -6.55
N ALA A 223 6.04 9.83 -6.56
CA ALA A 223 5.88 9.05 -5.34
C ALA A 223 6.65 7.75 -5.44
N ALA A 224 7.06 7.21 -4.31
CA ALA A 224 7.62 5.86 -4.23
C ALA A 224 6.96 5.12 -3.07
N LEU A 225 6.42 3.94 -3.35
CA LEU A 225 6.02 2.96 -2.33
C LEU A 225 7.27 2.20 -1.91
N ILE A 226 7.70 2.35 -0.67
CA ILE A 226 8.99 1.84 -0.19
C ILE A 226 8.79 1.07 1.11
N TYR A 227 9.46 -0.08 1.20
CA TYR A 227 9.68 -0.79 2.43
C TYR A 227 11.14 -0.66 2.87
N TYR A 228 11.36 -0.23 4.11
CA TYR A 228 12.68 -0.11 4.73
C TYR A 228 12.98 -1.36 5.56
N TRP A 229 14.01 -2.11 5.16
CA TRP A 229 14.31 -3.42 5.73
C TRP A 229 14.80 -3.36 7.18
N ASP A 230 15.55 -2.32 7.53
CA ASP A 230 16.12 -2.17 8.88
C ASP A 230 15.08 -1.76 9.93
N THR A 231 14.04 -1.02 9.52
CA THR A 231 13.06 -0.43 10.44
C THR A 231 11.69 -1.10 10.37
N GLY A 232 11.42 -1.91 9.34
CA GLY A 232 10.12 -2.52 9.11
C GLY A 232 9.03 -1.54 8.70
N VAL A 233 9.40 -0.35 8.22
CA VAL A 233 8.46 0.71 7.81
C VAL A 233 8.04 0.51 6.36
N LEU A 234 6.73 0.52 6.12
CA LEU A 234 6.12 0.60 4.80
C LEU A 234 5.49 1.98 4.64
N GLU A 235 5.88 2.72 3.60
CA GLU A 235 5.37 4.06 3.35
C GLU A 235 5.36 4.45 1.87
N VAL A 236 4.55 5.47 1.57
CA VAL A 236 4.59 6.22 0.34
C VAL A 236 5.35 7.51 0.60
N VAL A 237 6.46 7.67 -0.09
CA VAL A 237 7.33 8.85 -0.03
C VAL A 237 7.03 9.72 -1.24
N TYR A 238 6.67 10.98 -1.00
CA TYR A 238 6.35 11.92 -2.07
C TYR A 238 7.45 12.96 -2.18
N GLU A 239 7.88 13.27 -3.41
CA GLU A 239 8.83 14.34 -3.78
C GLU A 239 10.20 14.31 -3.07
N ALA A 240 10.41 13.36 -2.17
CA ALA A 240 11.60 13.27 -1.36
C ALA A 240 12.60 12.25 -1.94
N ILE A 241 12.32 11.66 -3.10
CA ILE A 241 13.24 10.76 -3.81
C ILE A 241 13.58 11.37 -5.17
N ASP A 242 14.87 11.58 -5.42
CA ASP A 242 15.34 11.92 -6.76
C ASP A 242 15.22 10.65 -7.63
N PRO A 243 14.37 10.64 -8.66
CA PRO A 243 14.21 9.47 -9.49
C PRO A 243 15.52 9.12 -10.20
N ALA A 244 16.40 10.05 -10.59
CA ALA A 244 17.61 9.71 -11.33
C ALA A 244 18.65 8.97 -10.46
N THR A 245 18.75 9.36 -9.18
CA THR A 245 19.81 8.89 -8.27
C THR A 245 19.30 7.97 -7.16
N LEU A 246 17.98 7.85 -6.99
CA LEU A 246 17.32 7.18 -5.86
C LEU A 246 17.76 7.72 -4.49
N THR A 247 18.25 8.95 -4.44
CA THR A 247 18.65 9.60 -3.19
C THR A 247 17.46 10.26 -2.50
N PHE A 248 17.45 10.19 -1.17
CA PHE A 248 16.37 10.76 -0.35
C PHE A 248 16.73 12.14 0.17
N SER A 249 15.80 13.10 0.05
CA SER A 249 15.91 14.42 0.65
C SER A 249 14.56 14.90 1.19
N LEU A 250 14.41 14.88 2.52
CA LEU A 250 13.26 15.51 3.19
C LEU A 250 13.28 17.04 3.15
N ALA A 251 14.39 17.64 2.71
CA ALA A 251 14.47 19.07 2.45
C ALA A 251 13.85 19.45 1.09
N ALA A 252 13.49 18.47 0.25
CA ALA A 252 12.83 18.75 -1.01
C ALA A 252 11.45 19.41 -0.78
N PRO A 253 11.11 20.49 -1.53
CA PRO A 253 9.78 21.09 -1.44
C PRO A 253 8.68 20.06 -1.70
N GLY A 254 7.67 19.99 -0.82
CA GLY A 254 6.57 19.03 -0.94
C GLY A 254 6.86 17.62 -0.38
N ALA A 255 8.08 17.39 0.11
CA ALA A 255 8.48 16.14 0.74
C ALA A 255 7.55 15.77 1.90
N ARG A 256 6.93 14.61 1.81
CA ARG A 256 6.12 14.03 2.90
C ARG A 256 6.11 12.51 2.81
N ARG A 257 5.74 11.87 3.92
CA ARG A 257 5.67 10.42 4.07
C ARG A 257 4.31 10.02 4.62
N VAL A 258 3.74 8.97 4.05
CA VAL A 258 2.47 8.38 4.49
C VAL A 258 2.69 6.90 4.72
N GLY A 259 2.43 6.40 5.91
CA GLY A 259 2.67 5.00 6.25
C GLY A 259 3.10 4.82 7.71
N GLY A 260 3.80 3.73 7.98
CA GLY A 260 4.29 3.42 9.31
C GLY A 260 4.94 2.04 9.43
N PRO A 261 5.41 1.68 10.63
CA PRO A 261 5.93 0.35 10.89
C PRO A 261 4.84 -0.70 10.73
N LEU A 262 5.16 -1.78 10.02
CA LEU A 262 4.33 -2.98 10.00
C LEU A 262 4.26 -3.57 11.41
N GLN A 263 3.08 -3.99 11.84
CA GLN A 263 2.89 -4.75 13.07
C GLN A 263 3.52 -6.14 12.96
N ARG A 264 3.52 -6.71 11.76
CA ARG A 264 4.07 -8.02 11.43
C ARG A 264 4.99 -7.90 10.21
N PRO A 265 6.18 -7.27 10.35
CA PRO A 265 7.14 -7.23 9.26
C PRO A 265 7.61 -8.67 8.94
N PRO A 266 8.02 -8.94 7.69
CA PRO A 266 8.67 -10.21 7.35
C PRO A 266 9.88 -10.46 8.26
N ALA A 267 10.06 -11.72 8.67
CA ALA A 267 11.26 -12.12 9.40
C ALA A 267 12.50 -11.90 8.52
N ARG A 268 13.66 -11.70 9.16
CA ARG A 268 14.92 -11.50 8.44
C ARG A 268 15.19 -12.64 7.46
N GLY A 269 15.46 -12.29 6.20
CA GLY A 269 15.73 -13.26 5.14
C GLY A 269 14.49 -13.92 4.54
N THR A 270 13.29 -13.51 4.96
CA THR A 270 12.02 -13.92 4.35
C THR A 270 11.46 -12.80 3.47
N PRO A 271 10.73 -13.13 2.40
CA PRO A 271 10.22 -12.14 1.47
C PRO A 271 9.03 -11.35 2.01
N LEU A 272 8.96 -10.10 1.59
CA LEU A 272 7.78 -9.27 1.68
C LEU A 272 6.88 -9.55 0.47
N ALA A 273 5.63 -9.91 0.74
CA ALA A 273 4.59 -9.99 -0.27
C ALA A 273 3.73 -8.71 -0.24
N LEU A 274 3.58 -8.05 -1.39
CA LEU A 274 2.70 -6.90 -1.57
C LEU A 274 1.74 -7.16 -2.73
N ARG A 275 0.48 -6.79 -2.56
CA ARG A 275 -0.47 -6.58 -3.67
C ARG A 275 -0.86 -5.11 -3.71
N VAL A 276 -0.62 -4.47 -4.84
CA VAL A 276 -0.72 -3.01 -5.01
C VAL A 276 -1.74 -2.70 -6.09
N PHE A 277 -2.80 -1.99 -5.73
CA PHE A 277 -3.74 -1.41 -6.67
C PHE A 277 -3.41 0.06 -6.87
N LEU A 278 -3.22 0.45 -8.12
CA LEU A 278 -3.09 1.83 -8.54
C LEU A 278 -4.25 2.13 -9.50
N ASP A 279 -5.25 2.88 -9.02
CA ASP A 279 -6.43 3.29 -9.80
C ASP A 279 -6.42 4.82 -9.91
N TYR A 280 -5.80 5.32 -10.98
CA TYR A 280 -5.45 6.72 -11.16
C TYR A 280 -4.73 7.33 -9.95
N SER A 281 -5.50 7.95 -9.06
CA SER A 281 -5.01 8.65 -7.89
C SER A 281 -5.15 7.86 -6.60
N CYS A 282 -5.81 6.71 -6.63
CA CYS A 282 -5.97 5.83 -5.48
C CYS A 282 -4.86 4.78 -5.48
N LEU A 283 -4.09 4.73 -4.38
CA LEU A 283 -3.08 3.71 -4.14
C LEU A 283 -3.51 2.88 -2.93
N GLU A 284 -3.74 1.59 -3.13
CA GLU A 284 -4.03 0.64 -2.05
C GLU A 284 -3.02 -0.49 -2.05
N VAL A 285 -2.33 -0.68 -0.92
CA VAL A 285 -1.26 -1.66 -0.75
C VAL A 285 -1.66 -2.64 0.33
N PHE A 286 -1.72 -3.92 -0.02
CA PHE A 286 -2.03 -5.03 0.87
C PHE A 286 -0.77 -5.87 1.08
N THR A 287 -0.41 -6.11 2.33
CA THR A 287 0.71 -7.00 2.67
C THR A 287 0.25 -8.45 2.74
N GLY A 288 1.17 -9.41 2.56
CA GLY A 288 0.88 -10.83 2.76
C GLY A 288 0.39 -11.18 4.17
N ASN A 289 0.77 -10.38 5.16
CA ASN A 289 0.32 -10.53 6.55
C ASN A 289 -1.00 -9.80 6.84
N GLY A 290 -1.66 -9.21 5.83
CA GLY A 290 -2.99 -8.63 5.95
C GLY A 290 -3.07 -7.21 6.52
N GLU A 291 -1.93 -6.52 6.66
CA GLU A 291 -1.89 -5.08 6.90
C GLU A 291 -2.06 -4.30 5.60
N VAL A 292 -2.63 -3.08 5.66
CA VAL A 292 -3.00 -2.28 4.50
C VAL A 292 -2.50 -0.84 4.63
N LEU A 293 -2.14 -0.23 3.51
CA LEU A 293 -1.83 1.19 3.38
C LEU A 293 -2.64 1.76 2.20
N THR A 294 -3.47 2.77 2.47
CA THR A 294 -4.23 3.50 1.46
C THR A 294 -3.83 4.97 1.41
N ALA A 295 -3.43 5.43 0.24
CA ALA A 295 -2.99 6.80 0.02
C ALA A 295 -3.50 7.35 -1.31
N ARG A 296 -3.26 8.65 -1.54
CA ARG A 296 -3.54 9.31 -2.82
C ARG A 296 -2.24 9.71 -3.51
N VAL A 297 -2.14 9.50 -4.83
CA VAL A 297 -0.95 9.84 -5.64
C VAL A 297 -1.40 10.50 -6.95
N TYR A 298 -1.01 11.75 -7.23
CA TYR A 298 -1.50 12.50 -8.40
C TYR A 298 -0.44 12.60 -9.48
N ARG A 299 -0.27 11.52 -10.26
CA ARG A 299 0.89 11.39 -11.18
C ARG A 299 0.82 12.26 -12.43
N GLY A 300 -0.32 12.84 -12.77
CA GLY A 300 -0.55 13.42 -14.09
C GLY A 300 -0.97 12.40 -15.13
N SER A 301 -1.38 12.91 -16.29
CA SER A 301 -1.67 12.09 -17.45
C SER A 301 -0.36 11.72 -18.16
N ALA A 302 -0.18 10.44 -18.46
CA ALA A 302 0.94 10.00 -19.27
C ALA A 302 0.92 10.72 -20.65
N PRO A 303 2.09 11.09 -21.21
CA PRO A 303 2.16 11.63 -22.56
C PRO A 303 1.46 10.69 -23.54
N ASN A 304 0.66 11.25 -24.45
CA ASN A 304 0.09 10.48 -25.56
C ASN A 304 1.23 9.73 -26.27
N SER A 305 0.99 8.45 -26.58
CA SER A 305 1.94 7.43 -27.02
C SER A 305 2.70 7.69 -28.34
N SER A 306 2.83 8.93 -28.80
CA SER A 306 3.68 9.32 -29.93
C SER A 306 5.14 9.52 -29.54
N SER A 307 5.47 9.66 -28.25
CA SER A 307 6.85 9.55 -27.77
C SER A 307 7.08 8.15 -27.22
N SER A 308 7.45 7.23 -28.13
CA SER A 308 8.01 5.94 -27.77
C SER A 308 9.02 6.12 -26.63
N SER A 309 8.93 5.27 -25.59
CA SER A 309 10.11 4.97 -24.79
C SER A 309 11.27 4.66 -25.76
N SER A 310 12.52 4.89 -25.37
CA SER A 310 13.69 4.57 -26.21
C SER A 310 13.73 3.09 -26.66
N LEU A 311 12.90 2.25 -26.05
CA LEU A 311 12.72 0.82 -26.32
C LEU A 311 11.41 0.48 -27.07
N GLY A 312 10.54 1.45 -27.39
CA GLY A 312 9.32 1.24 -28.19
C GLY A 312 8.15 0.56 -27.45
N PHE A 313 8.26 0.35 -26.14
CA PHE A 313 7.22 -0.29 -25.33
C PHE A 313 6.28 0.72 -24.63
N PRO A 314 5.01 0.35 -24.38
CA PRO A 314 4.10 1.11 -23.53
C PRO A 314 4.72 1.29 -22.13
N ASN A 315 4.63 2.49 -21.56
CA ASN A 315 5.24 2.83 -20.26
C ASN A 315 4.17 3.28 -19.26
N SER A 316 3.93 2.47 -18.23
CA SER A 316 3.02 2.76 -17.10
C SER A 316 3.57 3.76 -16.08
N GLY A 317 4.82 4.20 -16.25
CA GLY A 317 5.54 5.02 -15.28
C GLY A 317 5.77 4.29 -13.96
N ILE A 318 5.90 2.97 -13.99
CA ILE A 318 6.16 2.14 -12.81
C ILE A 318 7.53 1.49 -12.99
N ASP A 319 8.40 1.71 -12.01
CA ASP A 319 9.67 1.02 -11.91
C ASP A 319 9.78 0.32 -10.56
N PHE A 320 10.28 -0.91 -10.53
CA PHE A 320 10.80 -1.49 -9.31
C PHE A 320 12.16 -0.86 -8.98
N ILE A 321 12.40 -0.56 -7.71
CA ILE A 321 13.64 0.08 -7.25
C ILE A 321 14.29 -0.70 -6.11
N SER A 322 15.63 -0.68 -6.10
CA SER A 322 16.46 -1.20 -5.02
C SER A 322 17.41 -0.10 -4.53
N VAL A 323 17.38 0.21 -3.24
CA VAL A 323 18.15 1.32 -2.64
C VAL A 323 19.39 0.76 -1.93
N ASP A 324 20.54 1.38 -2.19
CA ASP A 324 21.89 1.08 -1.67
C ASP A 324 22.47 -0.28 -2.05
N GLY A 325 21.71 -1.36 -1.92
CA GLY A 325 22.14 -2.74 -2.17
C GLY A 325 21.14 -3.55 -3.01
N PRO A 326 21.46 -4.81 -3.34
CA PRO A 326 20.66 -5.62 -4.26
C PRO A 326 19.39 -6.18 -3.61
N THR A 327 18.29 -6.18 -4.38
CA THR A 327 17.02 -6.82 -4.03
C THR A 327 16.78 -8.03 -4.92
N ARG A 328 16.39 -9.15 -4.31
CA ARG A 328 15.91 -10.35 -5.00
C ARG A 328 14.40 -10.28 -5.17
N LEU A 329 13.94 -10.37 -6.41
CA LEU A 329 12.55 -10.36 -6.82
C LEU A 329 12.12 -11.77 -7.25
N PHE A 330 11.31 -12.43 -6.44
CA PHE A 330 10.79 -13.77 -6.70
C PHE A 330 9.53 -13.77 -7.53
N HIS A 331 8.69 -12.74 -7.39
CA HIS A 331 7.44 -12.55 -8.13
C HIS A 331 7.25 -11.08 -8.44
N PHE A 332 6.88 -10.77 -9.68
CA PHE A 332 6.30 -9.48 -10.03
C PHE A 332 5.36 -9.66 -11.22
N ALA A 333 4.07 -9.50 -10.99
CA ALA A 333 3.06 -9.43 -12.03
C ALA A 333 2.33 -8.09 -12.00
N ALA A 334 1.92 -7.60 -13.17
CA ALA A 334 1.13 -6.40 -13.33
C ALA A 334 0.00 -6.67 -14.34
N TYR A 335 -1.22 -6.28 -13.98
CA TYR A 335 -2.41 -6.47 -14.80
C TYR A 335 -3.09 -5.13 -14.98
N GLU A 336 -3.39 -4.74 -16.23
CA GLU A 336 -4.30 -3.62 -16.44
C GLU A 336 -5.71 -4.02 -16.01
N MET A 337 -6.45 -3.09 -15.41
CA MET A 337 -7.79 -3.36 -14.88
C MET A 337 -8.86 -2.70 -15.74
N GLN A 338 -9.94 -3.43 -15.99
CA GLN A 338 -11.15 -2.93 -16.64
C GLN A 338 -11.98 -2.09 -15.65
N PRO A 339 -12.76 -1.12 -16.14
CA PRO A 339 -13.65 -0.32 -15.29
C PRO A 339 -14.70 -1.19 -14.59
N ALA A 340 -14.89 -0.97 -13.30
CA ALA A 340 -15.96 -1.64 -12.53
C ALA A 340 -17.36 -1.17 -12.96
N PHE A 341 -17.49 0.05 -13.48
CA PHE A 341 -18.75 0.63 -13.96
C PHE A 341 -18.76 0.70 -15.48
N ARG A 342 -19.77 0.10 -16.12
CA ARG A 342 -19.83 -0.12 -17.58
C ARG A 342 -20.23 1.12 -18.40
N SER A 343 -20.64 2.21 -17.76
CA SER A 343 -20.63 3.53 -18.40
C SER A 343 -19.19 4.01 -18.36
N SER A 344 -18.51 3.99 -19.51
CA SER A 344 -17.13 4.46 -19.62
C SER A 344 -16.99 5.86 -19.02
N ILE A 345 -16.04 6.04 -18.11
CA ILE A 345 -15.54 7.36 -17.72
C ILE A 345 -15.06 8.03 -19.01
N SER A 346 -15.45 9.28 -19.26
CA SER A 346 -15.01 10.00 -20.44
C SER A 346 -13.49 10.23 -20.40
N ASN A 347 -12.85 10.37 -21.56
CA ASN A 347 -11.42 10.69 -21.62
C ASN A 347 -11.08 12.00 -20.88
N GLU A 348 -12.02 12.94 -20.80
CA GLU A 348 -11.87 14.20 -20.06
C GLU A 348 -11.85 13.98 -18.54
N GLU A 349 -12.77 13.18 -18.00
CA GLU A 349 -12.80 12.82 -16.59
C GLU A 349 -11.56 12.01 -16.18
N ALA A 350 -11.09 11.10 -17.05
CA ALA A 350 -9.84 10.35 -16.87
C ALA A 350 -8.62 11.29 -16.79
N THR A 351 -8.55 12.27 -17.70
CA THR A 351 -7.49 13.30 -17.70
C THR A 351 -7.56 14.15 -16.45
N THR A 352 -8.77 14.51 -16.02
CA THR A 352 -9.03 15.33 -14.83
C THR A 352 -8.67 14.60 -13.53
N ALA A 353 -8.97 13.30 -13.43
CA ALA A 353 -8.63 12.47 -12.29
C ALA A 353 -7.13 12.20 -12.15
N SER A 354 -6.41 12.17 -13.27
CA SER A 354 -4.97 11.97 -13.29
C SER A 354 -4.17 13.26 -13.12
N SER A 355 -4.72 14.43 -13.47
CA SER A 355 -3.96 15.69 -13.54
C SER A 355 -3.44 16.20 -12.19
N PRO A 356 -2.16 16.63 -12.10
CA PRO A 356 -1.61 17.35 -10.95
C PRO A 356 -2.26 18.74 -10.80
N LEU A 357 -2.13 19.34 -9.63
CA LEU A 357 -2.54 20.74 -9.46
C LEU A 357 -1.54 21.68 -10.17
N PRO A 358 -2.00 22.66 -10.96
CA PRO A 358 -1.09 23.66 -11.54
C PRO A 358 -0.39 24.47 -10.45
N SER A 359 0.93 24.67 -10.61
CA SER A 359 1.84 25.36 -9.69
C SER A 359 1.41 26.80 -9.37
N ASP A 360 0.78 27.48 -10.31
CA ASP A 360 0.36 28.88 -10.15
C ASP A 360 -0.76 29.06 -9.13
N SER A 361 -1.48 27.99 -8.79
CA SER A 361 -2.55 28.03 -7.77
C SER A 361 -2.10 27.60 -6.37
N LEU A 362 -0.82 27.24 -6.17
CA LEU A 362 -0.20 27.10 -4.84
C LEU A 362 0.20 28.46 -4.24
N LEU A 363 0.42 29.48 -5.06
CA LEU A 363 0.90 30.81 -4.62
C LEU A 363 -0.23 31.80 -4.27
N ASN A 364 -1.46 31.56 -4.74
CA ASN A 364 -2.59 32.48 -4.54
C ASN A 364 -3.35 32.28 -3.22
N GLY A 365 -2.89 31.38 -2.33
CA GLY A 365 -3.56 31.02 -1.07
C GLY A 365 -2.90 31.55 0.21
N MET A 366 -1.83 32.34 0.13
CA MET A 366 -1.14 32.89 1.31
C MET A 366 -1.51 34.35 1.57
N GLU A 367 -2.75 34.60 1.99
CA GLU A 367 -3.09 35.84 2.69
C GLU A 367 -3.45 35.57 4.14
N ARG A 368 -2.78 36.33 5.04
CA ARG A 368 -3.05 36.60 6.47
C ARG A 368 -2.13 35.91 7.48
N VAL A 369 -0.98 36.54 7.70
CA VAL A 369 -0.48 36.77 9.07
C VAL A 369 -0.16 38.26 9.21
N LYS A 370 -0.95 38.97 10.02
CA LYS A 370 -0.62 40.33 10.47
C LYS A 370 0.55 40.25 11.42
N LEU A 371 1.69 40.85 11.05
CA LEU A 371 2.70 41.22 12.03
C LEU A 371 2.20 42.44 12.81
N VAL A 372 1.85 42.22 14.07
CA VAL A 372 1.68 43.29 15.06
C VAL A 372 3.08 43.83 15.35
N SER A 373 3.42 45.00 14.80
CA SER A 373 4.54 45.76 15.35
C SER A 373 4.04 46.61 16.51
N THR A 374 4.57 46.32 17.69
CA THR A 374 4.49 47.18 18.88
C THR A 374 5.81 47.92 18.96
N ALA A 375 5.72 49.25 19.09
CA ALA A 375 6.64 50.23 19.72
C ALA A 375 8.16 50.13 19.42
N ALA A 376 8.94 51.20 19.30
CA ALA A 376 8.88 52.51 19.91
C ALA A 376 9.84 53.40 19.10
N GLY A 377 9.55 54.69 19.02
CA GLY A 377 10.46 55.67 18.44
C GLY A 377 11.75 55.81 19.24
N ILE A 378 12.79 56.27 18.56
CA ILE A 378 13.80 57.20 19.09
C ILE A 378 14.08 58.20 17.96
N ALA A 379 14.00 59.47 18.31
CA ALA A 379 14.27 60.63 17.48
C ALA A 379 15.78 60.82 17.23
N ALA A 380 16.11 61.33 16.05
CA ALA A 380 16.79 62.62 15.84
C ALA A 380 16.74 62.97 14.35
#